data_AF-A0A956IT34-F1
#
_entry.id   AF-A0A956IT34-F1
#
_cell.length_a   1.000
_cell.length_b   1.000
_cell.length_c   1.000
_cell.angle_alpha   90.00
_cell.angle_beta   90.00
_cell.angle_gamma   90.00
#
_symmetry.space_group_name_H-M   'P 1'
#
loop_
_entity.id
_entity.type
_entity.pdbx_description
1 polymer ?
#
loop_
_entity_poly.entity_id
_entity_poly.type
_entity_poly.pdbx_seq_one_letter_code
_entity_poly.pdbx_strand_id
1 'polypeptide(L)'
;MDAWKLLGELANRRDSSGRRRLAVVVGSGVNVQAGVRDSWLALLNRIAREARIEEAAKQRLLDMLSRTGGSGMTSIWEAFLCELANPSEAPHQVEHRLQRDVAQLLRETHERRAADLDFFQRFVELGFTDILSLNFDRSLLIANGGDDVVGDDTLTRMGRAGRSRVWYPHGDTKRYRSIRLGVRSYGVYIKQLESAYRGYRQMRRATRNRGAAVGPRNWLEAAMLQPLLFVGCGLSTDEWPLWWTLHQRARDQARRPIRHRSPCFVLCAGALDHISPHLRSGPAGLHLLHAPSHPESWQQLTKTLGG
;
A
#
# COMPACT_ATOMS: atom_id res chain seq x y z
N MET A 1 -6.84 19.92 -17.95
CA MET A 1 -8.04 19.16 -17.56
C MET A 1 -7.96 18.98 -16.05
N ASP A 2 -9.02 19.32 -15.33
CA ASP A 2 -9.10 19.12 -13.88
C ASP A 2 -8.94 17.63 -13.53
N ALA A 3 -8.09 17.33 -12.53
CA ALA A 3 -7.76 15.98 -12.12
C ALA A 3 -8.98 15.26 -11.52
N TRP A 4 -9.83 15.98 -10.78
CA TRP A 4 -11.06 15.43 -10.21
C TRP A 4 -12.06 15.03 -11.29
N LYS A 5 -12.25 15.88 -12.30
CA LYS A 5 -13.07 15.55 -13.47
C LYS A 5 -12.56 14.29 -14.20
N LEU A 6 -11.26 14.21 -14.46
CA LEU A 6 -10.67 13.04 -15.13
C LEU A 6 -10.85 11.76 -14.29
N LEU A 7 -10.70 11.83 -12.96
CA LEU A 7 -10.98 10.71 -12.08
C LEU A 7 -12.44 10.25 -12.22
N GLY A 8 -13.41 11.17 -12.17
CA GLY A 8 -14.83 10.85 -12.31
C GLY A 8 -15.16 10.13 -13.62
N GLU A 9 -14.63 10.62 -14.75
CA GLU A 9 -14.78 9.99 -16.07
C GLU A 9 -14.23 8.55 -16.10
N LEU A 10 -13.06 8.32 -15.49
CA LEU A 10 -12.45 7.00 -15.41
C LEU A 10 -13.18 6.09 -14.43
N ALA A 11 -13.60 6.63 -13.30
CA ALA A 11 -14.31 5.92 -12.27
C ALA A 11 -15.64 5.37 -12.78
N ASN A 12 -16.27 6.02 -13.78
CA ASN A 12 -17.49 5.55 -14.45
C ASN A 12 -17.29 4.32 -15.34
N ARG A 13 -16.06 3.98 -15.72
CA ARG A 13 -15.78 2.79 -16.53
C ARG A 13 -15.94 1.53 -15.67
N ARG A 14 -16.87 0.65 -16.07
CA ARG A 14 -17.12 -0.63 -15.39
C ARG A 14 -16.55 -1.82 -16.16
N ASP A 15 -16.22 -2.89 -15.45
CA ASP A 15 -15.97 -4.21 -16.02
C ASP A 15 -17.30 -4.95 -16.27
N SER A 16 -17.24 -6.15 -16.86
CA SER A 16 -18.43 -6.96 -17.14
C SER A 16 -19.22 -7.36 -15.89
N SER A 17 -18.65 -7.17 -14.70
CA SER A 17 -19.25 -7.49 -13.42
C SER A 17 -19.83 -6.26 -12.70
N GLY A 18 -19.76 -5.08 -13.34
CA GLY A 18 -20.24 -3.81 -12.79
C GLY A 18 -19.25 -3.10 -11.86
N ARG A 19 -18.00 -3.58 -11.74
CA ARG A 19 -16.97 -2.99 -10.87
C ARG A 19 -16.14 -1.95 -11.61
N ARG A 20 -15.60 -0.96 -10.91
CA ARG A 20 -14.76 0.10 -11.49
C ARG A 20 -13.48 -0.48 -12.05
N ARG A 21 -13.14 -0.13 -13.29
CA ARG A 21 -11.84 -0.44 -13.92
C ARG A 21 -10.76 0.54 -13.44
N LEU A 22 -10.61 0.61 -12.13
CA LEU A 22 -9.74 1.49 -11.37
C LEU A 22 -9.21 0.65 -10.21
N ALA A 23 -7.89 0.60 -10.06
CA ALA A 23 -7.26 0.00 -8.89
C ALA A 23 -7.02 1.09 -7.85
N VAL A 24 -7.38 0.82 -6.60
CA VAL A 24 -7.09 1.71 -5.49
C VAL A 24 -5.91 1.17 -4.70
N VAL A 25 -4.97 2.04 -4.36
CA VAL A 25 -3.85 1.73 -3.48
C VAL A 25 -4.13 2.40 -2.14
N VAL A 26 -4.14 1.62 -1.07
CA VAL A 26 -4.51 2.09 0.27
C VAL A 26 -3.32 2.00 1.21
N GLY A 27 -3.07 3.09 1.92
CA GLY A 27 -2.05 3.19 2.97
C GLY A 27 -2.67 3.31 4.36
N SER A 28 -1.83 3.56 5.36
CA SER A 28 -2.25 3.57 6.76
C SER A 28 -3.18 4.72 7.11
N GLY A 29 -3.21 5.79 6.30
CA GLY A 29 -4.16 6.89 6.47
C GLY A 29 -5.62 6.45 6.33
N VAL A 30 -5.89 5.33 5.64
CA VAL A 30 -7.23 4.72 5.58
C VAL A 30 -7.64 4.16 6.96
N ASN A 31 -6.71 3.56 7.70
CA ASN A 31 -6.97 3.09 9.06
C ASN A 31 -7.24 4.27 10.01
N VAL A 32 -6.47 5.35 9.88
CA VAL A 32 -6.69 6.58 10.66
C VAL A 32 -8.09 7.14 10.39
N GLN A 33 -8.52 7.18 9.13
CA GLN A 33 -9.87 7.61 8.77
C GLN A 33 -10.96 6.69 9.35
N ALA A 34 -10.69 5.38 9.42
CA ALA A 34 -11.56 4.41 10.07
C ALA A 34 -11.62 4.58 11.61
N GLY A 35 -10.79 5.46 12.20
CA GLY A 35 -10.73 5.69 13.64
C GLY A 35 -9.69 4.84 14.37
N VAL A 36 -8.82 4.13 13.64
CA VAL A 36 -7.67 3.42 14.20
C VAL A 36 -6.56 4.44 14.47
N ARG A 37 -6.35 4.76 15.75
CA ARG A 37 -5.46 5.86 16.17
C ARG A 37 -4.00 5.46 16.37
N ASP A 38 -3.71 4.15 16.38
CA ASP A 38 -2.36 3.67 16.62
C ASP A 38 -1.49 3.95 15.39
N SER A 39 -0.49 4.81 15.58
CA SER A 39 0.50 5.10 14.56
C SER A 39 1.55 3.98 14.50
N TRP A 40 2.23 3.89 13.36
CA TRP A 40 3.43 3.04 13.23
C TRP A 40 4.46 3.31 14.32
N LEU A 41 4.60 4.59 14.69
CA LEU A 41 5.45 5.02 15.79
C LEU A 41 5.00 4.41 17.12
N ALA A 42 3.70 4.47 17.45
CA ALA A 42 3.16 3.86 18.66
C ALA A 42 3.39 2.34 18.68
N LEU A 43 3.21 1.68 17.54
CA LEU A 43 3.48 0.26 17.37
C LEU A 43 4.94 -0.08 17.64
N LEU A 44 5.89 0.60 16.99
CA LEU A 44 7.32 0.36 17.19
C LEU A 44 7.78 0.72 18.60
N ASN A 45 7.20 1.75 19.22
CA ASN A 45 7.45 2.08 20.62
C ASN A 45 7.00 0.95 21.55
N ARG A 46 5.86 0.33 21.29
CA ARG A 46 5.38 -0.81 22.08
C ARG A 46 6.29 -2.02 21.91
N ILE A 47 6.68 -2.34 20.67
CA ILE A 47 7.67 -3.39 20.40
C ILE A 47 9.00 -3.11 21.11
N ALA A 48 9.51 -1.88 21.06
CA ALA A 48 10.75 -1.49 21.74
C ALA A 48 10.68 -1.66 23.26
N ARG A 49 9.51 -1.38 23.86
CA ARG A 49 9.28 -1.54 25.31
C ARG A 49 9.17 -3.00 25.73
N GLU A 50 8.59 -3.84 24.87
CA GLU A 50 8.42 -5.28 25.12
C GLU A 50 9.68 -6.08 24.74
N ALA A 51 10.52 -5.52 23.87
CA ALA A 51 11.80 -6.08 23.48
C ALA A 51 12.81 -6.01 24.64
N ARG A 52 13.56 -7.10 24.82
CA ARG A 52 14.67 -7.17 25.79
C ARG A 52 15.93 -6.51 25.23
N ILE A 53 15.85 -5.22 24.91
CA ILE A 53 16.99 -4.39 24.49
C ILE A 53 17.51 -3.56 25.65
N GLU A 54 18.78 -3.17 25.57
CA GLU A 54 19.38 -2.24 26.54
C GLU A 54 18.65 -0.88 26.51
N GLU A 55 18.44 -0.26 27.68
CA GLU A 55 17.69 1.00 27.78
C GLU A 55 18.33 2.13 26.95
N ALA A 56 19.66 2.15 26.84
CA ALA A 56 20.38 3.11 25.99
C ALA A 56 20.04 2.91 24.50
N ALA A 57 19.98 1.67 24.02
CA ALA A 57 19.60 1.33 22.64
C ALA A 57 18.14 1.71 22.36
N LYS A 58 17.26 1.41 23.32
CA LYS A 58 15.86 1.80 23.27
C LYS A 58 15.70 3.32 23.14
N GLN A 59 16.42 4.11 23.94
CA GLN A 59 16.38 5.57 23.84
C GLN A 59 16.86 6.06 22.47
N ARG A 60 17.94 5.48 21.90
CA ARG A 60 18.37 5.81 20.54
C ARG A 60 17.29 5.55 19.49
N LEU A 61 16.61 4.40 19.56
CA LEU A 61 15.51 4.07 18.66
C LEU A 61 14.33 5.03 18.80
N LEU A 62 13.96 5.39 20.03
CA LEU A 62 12.90 6.37 20.31
C LEU A 62 13.27 7.77 19.78
N ASP A 63 14.53 8.17 19.90
CA ASP A 63 15.03 9.45 19.38
C ASP A 63 14.99 9.48 17.85
N MET A 64 15.41 8.40 17.19
CA MET A 64 15.32 8.27 15.72
C MET A 64 13.86 8.38 15.27
N LEU A 65 12.99 7.63 15.91
CA LEU A 65 11.55 7.62 15.66
C LEU A 65 10.90 9.00 15.79
N SER A 66 11.32 9.77 16.80
CA SER A 66 10.83 11.14 17.04
C SER A 66 11.32 12.12 15.98
N ARG A 67 12.58 12.00 15.53
CA ARG A 67 13.20 12.91 14.55
C ARG A 67 12.63 12.74 13.14
N THR A 68 12.27 11.51 12.75
CA THR A 68 11.79 11.26 11.38
C THR A 68 10.29 11.58 11.20
N GLY A 69 9.55 11.82 12.28
CA GLY A 69 8.12 12.15 12.22
C GLY A 69 7.28 11.09 11.50
N GLY A 70 7.72 9.83 11.52
CA GLY A 70 7.06 8.74 10.80
C GLY A 70 7.59 8.43 9.40
N SER A 71 8.52 9.23 8.86
CA SER A 71 9.30 8.88 7.66
C SER A 71 10.46 7.94 8.02
N GLY A 72 11.16 7.33 7.04
CA GLY A 72 12.34 6.51 7.34
C GLY A 72 12.04 5.17 8.01
N MET A 73 10.83 4.64 7.87
CA MET A 73 10.43 3.38 8.54
C MET A 73 11.31 2.19 8.17
N THR A 74 11.82 2.16 6.94
CA THR A 74 12.80 1.15 6.51
C THR A 74 14.11 1.24 7.29
N SER A 75 14.65 2.45 7.47
CA SER A 75 15.88 2.69 8.24
C SER A 75 15.69 2.40 9.72
N ILE A 76 14.54 2.77 10.28
CA ILE A 76 14.21 2.46 11.68
C ILE A 76 14.13 0.95 11.87
N TRP A 77 13.45 0.23 10.97
CA TRP A 77 13.37 -1.24 11.03
C TRP A 77 14.75 -1.89 11.01
N GLU A 78 15.65 -1.43 10.13
CA GLU A 78 17.03 -1.93 10.10
C GLU A 78 17.78 -1.62 11.40
N ALA A 79 17.58 -0.43 11.99
CA ALA A 79 18.16 -0.10 13.28
C ALA A 79 17.67 -1.04 14.40
N PHE A 80 16.37 -1.37 14.43
CA PHE A 80 15.83 -2.37 15.35
C PHE A 80 16.51 -3.74 15.17
N LEU A 81 16.68 -4.19 13.92
CA LEU A 81 17.34 -5.46 13.64
C LEU A 81 18.78 -5.48 14.14
N CYS A 82 19.52 -4.40 13.93
CA CYS A 82 20.91 -4.28 14.37
C CYS A 82 21.02 -4.26 15.90
N GLU A 83 20.17 -3.50 16.60
CA GLU A 83 20.20 -3.40 18.07
C GLU A 83 19.73 -4.69 18.76
N LEU A 84 18.87 -5.48 18.11
CA LEU A 84 18.41 -6.78 18.63
C LEU A 84 19.30 -7.95 18.27
N ALA A 85 20.15 -7.81 17.24
CA ALA A 85 21.08 -8.84 16.84
C ALA A 85 22.15 -9.04 17.93
N ASN A 86 22.44 -10.29 18.23
CA ASN A 86 23.46 -10.67 19.21
C ASN A 86 24.19 -11.93 18.71
N PRO A 87 25.37 -12.27 19.27
CA PRO A 87 26.14 -13.42 18.80
C PRO A 87 25.42 -14.78 18.88
N SER A 88 24.36 -14.89 19.69
CA SER A 88 23.60 -16.13 19.88
C SER A 88 22.41 -16.31 18.92
N GLU A 89 22.05 -15.27 18.16
CA GLU A 89 20.88 -15.27 17.29
C GLU A 89 21.21 -14.71 15.91
N ALA A 90 20.92 -15.48 14.85
CA ALA A 90 21.18 -15.04 13.49
C ALA A 90 20.23 -13.89 13.09
N PRO A 91 20.66 -12.91 12.27
CA PRO A 91 19.83 -11.74 11.94
C PRO A 91 18.44 -12.07 11.37
N HIS A 92 18.32 -13.13 10.57
CA HIS A 92 17.03 -13.54 10.01
C HIS A 92 16.06 -14.11 11.07
N GLN A 93 16.58 -14.65 12.19
CA GLN A 93 15.78 -15.13 13.30
C GLN A 93 15.20 -13.95 14.09
N VAL A 94 16.03 -12.93 14.34
CA VAL A 94 15.61 -11.64 14.91
C VAL A 94 14.51 -11.01 14.06
N GLU A 95 14.69 -10.97 12.74
CA GLU A 95 13.70 -10.44 11.80
C GLU A 95 12.38 -11.20 11.87
N HIS A 96 12.43 -12.54 11.87
CA HIS A 96 11.22 -13.37 11.99
C HIS A 96 10.47 -13.14 13.30
N ARG A 97 11.20 -12.97 14.42
CA ARG A 97 10.60 -12.64 15.72
C ARG A 97 9.90 -11.28 15.64
N LEU A 98 10.60 -10.23 15.19
CA LEU A 98 10.01 -8.90 15.06
C LEU A 98 8.78 -8.88 14.16
N GLN A 99 8.84 -9.54 13.00
CA GLN A 99 7.69 -9.65 12.11
C GLN A 99 6.49 -10.30 12.78
N ARG A 100 6.72 -11.36 13.58
CA ARG A 100 5.67 -12.03 14.35
C ARG A 100 5.06 -11.08 15.38
N ASP A 101 5.90 -10.35 16.10
CA ASP A 101 5.46 -9.45 17.17
C ASP A 101 4.68 -8.25 16.58
N VAL A 102 5.13 -7.67 15.45
CA VAL A 102 4.37 -6.69 14.65
C VAL A 102 3.02 -7.26 14.22
N ALA A 103 3.01 -8.47 13.65
CA ALA A 103 1.78 -9.09 13.16
C ALA A 103 0.77 -9.34 14.29
N GLN A 104 1.25 -9.82 15.44
CA GLN A 104 0.41 -10.01 16.62
C GLN A 104 -0.17 -8.68 17.10
N LEU A 105 0.67 -7.65 17.22
CA LEU A 105 0.22 -6.34 17.69
C LEU A 105 -0.83 -5.73 16.76
N LEU A 106 -0.61 -5.75 15.45
CA LEU A 106 -1.60 -5.28 14.47
C LEU A 106 -2.92 -6.06 14.53
N ARG A 107 -2.87 -7.37 14.76
CA ARG A 107 -4.10 -8.17 14.94
C ARG A 107 -4.87 -7.69 16.17
N GLU A 108 -4.17 -7.43 17.26
CA GLU A 108 -4.76 -7.01 18.53
C GLU A 108 -5.34 -5.59 18.47
N THR A 109 -4.66 -4.65 17.82
CA THR A 109 -5.03 -3.23 17.86
C THR A 109 -5.87 -2.79 16.66
N HIS A 110 -5.59 -3.31 15.47
CA HIS A 110 -6.27 -2.91 14.23
C HIS A 110 -7.37 -3.92 13.88
N GLU A 111 -7.00 -5.19 13.67
CA GLU A 111 -7.91 -6.18 13.07
C GLU A 111 -9.09 -6.53 13.98
N ARG A 112 -8.88 -6.67 15.30
CA ARG A 112 -9.96 -6.94 16.26
C ARG A 112 -11.06 -5.88 16.23
N ARG A 113 -10.70 -4.62 15.99
CA ARG A 113 -11.65 -3.50 15.95
C ARG A 113 -12.27 -3.32 14.57
N ALA A 114 -11.65 -3.86 13.52
CA ALA A 114 -12.05 -3.61 12.15
C ALA A 114 -13.46 -4.08 11.82
N ALA A 115 -13.92 -5.17 12.45
CA ALA A 115 -15.27 -5.71 12.26
C ALA A 115 -16.37 -4.72 12.69
N ASP A 116 -16.06 -3.85 13.66
CA ASP A 116 -17.00 -2.86 14.21
C ASP A 116 -16.95 -1.52 13.45
N LEU A 117 -16.14 -1.42 12.39
CA LEU A 117 -15.91 -0.18 11.66
C LEU A 117 -16.60 -0.20 10.28
N ASP A 118 -17.80 0.38 10.22
CA ASP A 118 -18.59 0.58 8.99
C ASP A 118 -17.82 1.28 7.86
N PHE A 119 -16.76 2.02 8.20
CA PHE A 119 -15.93 2.70 7.22
C PHE A 119 -15.33 1.74 6.18
N PHE A 120 -14.81 0.59 6.60
CA PHE A 120 -14.17 -0.35 5.67
C PHE A 120 -15.17 -1.06 4.75
N GLN A 121 -16.38 -1.32 5.24
CA GLN A 121 -17.47 -1.86 4.42
C GLN A 121 -17.87 -0.87 3.34
N ARG A 122 -18.20 0.37 3.73
CA ARG A 122 -18.52 1.46 2.80
C ARG A 122 -17.41 1.73 1.79
N PHE A 123 -16.15 1.62 2.21
CA PHE A 123 -15.01 1.78 1.30
C PHE A 123 -14.97 0.67 0.23
N VAL A 124 -15.26 -0.57 0.59
CA VAL A 124 -15.31 -1.70 -0.36
C VAL A 124 -16.52 -1.60 -1.29
N GLU A 125 -17.65 -1.07 -0.80
CA GLU A 125 -18.87 -0.81 -1.58
C GLU A 125 -18.68 0.22 -2.70
N LEU A 126 -17.62 1.04 -2.64
CA LEU A 126 -17.21 1.90 -3.77
C LEU A 126 -16.89 1.10 -5.05
N GLY A 127 -16.70 -0.21 -4.94
CA GLY A 127 -16.79 -1.16 -6.05
C GLY A 127 -15.54 -1.23 -6.92
N PHE A 128 -14.35 -1.10 -6.34
CA PHE A 128 -13.08 -1.27 -7.05
C PHE A 128 -12.87 -2.72 -7.47
N THR A 129 -12.24 -2.94 -8.62
CA THR A 129 -11.88 -4.31 -9.05
C THR A 129 -10.74 -4.87 -8.21
N ASP A 130 -9.74 -4.03 -7.95
CA ASP A 130 -8.50 -4.36 -7.26
C ASP A 130 -8.20 -3.29 -6.21
N ILE A 131 -7.90 -3.74 -5.00
CA ILE A 131 -7.41 -2.93 -3.88
C ILE A 131 -5.98 -3.41 -3.58
N LEU A 132 -5.01 -2.52 -3.57
CA LEU A 132 -3.63 -2.82 -3.21
C LEU A 132 -3.37 -2.23 -1.83
N SER A 133 -3.40 -3.08 -0.80
CA SER A 133 -3.16 -2.66 0.58
C SER A 133 -1.68 -2.65 0.90
N LEU A 134 -1.13 -1.46 1.13
CA LEU A 134 0.22 -1.29 1.66
C LEU A 134 0.27 -1.52 3.18
N ASN A 135 -0.90 -1.63 3.82
CA ASN A 135 -1.03 -2.01 5.23
C ASN A 135 -0.80 -3.52 5.37
N PHE A 136 -0.13 -3.93 6.45
CA PHE A 136 0.03 -5.35 6.79
C PHE A 136 -1.22 -5.93 7.44
N ASP A 137 -2.03 -5.10 8.11
CA ASP A 137 -3.27 -5.56 8.72
C ASP A 137 -4.33 -5.92 7.66
N ARG A 138 -5.23 -6.80 8.07
CA ARG A 138 -6.29 -7.35 7.23
C ARG A 138 -7.65 -6.71 7.53
N SER A 139 -7.66 -5.50 8.10
CA SER A 139 -8.89 -4.82 8.54
C SER A 139 -9.93 -4.71 7.44
N LEU A 140 -9.50 -4.39 6.21
CA LEU A 140 -10.39 -4.33 5.04
C LEU A 140 -11.08 -5.66 4.72
N LEU A 141 -10.39 -6.80 4.89
CA LEU A 141 -10.97 -8.12 4.63
C LEU A 141 -11.92 -8.50 5.76
N ILE A 142 -11.44 -8.36 6.99
CA ILE A 142 -12.16 -8.77 8.20
C ILE A 142 -13.48 -8.02 8.34
N ALA A 143 -13.46 -6.70 8.12
CA ALA A 143 -14.68 -5.88 8.14
C ALA A 143 -15.71 -6.30 7.09
N ASN A 144 -15.28 -7.01 6.04
CA ASN A 144 -16.12 -7.48 4.94
C ASN A 144 -16.33 -9.01 4.98
N GLY A 145 -16.22 -9.62 6.17
CA GLY A 145 -16.46 -11.04 6.40
C GLY A 145 -15.42 -12.00 5.81
N GLY A 146 -14.30 -11.47 5.30
CA GLY A 146 -13.20 -12.26 4.76
C GLY A 146 -12.06 -12.38 5.77
N ASP A 147 -11.41 -13.55 5.82
CA ASP A 147 -10.15 -13.74 6.57
C ASP A 147 -9.10 -14.49 5.73
N ASP A 148 -9.48 -14.96 4.55
CA ASP A 148 -8.60 -15.78 3.75
C ASP A 148 -7.71 -14.98 2.80
N VAL A 149 -6.43 -15.33 2.83
CA VAL A 149 -5.38 -14.73 2.00
C VAL A 149 -4.57 -15.88 1.40
N VAL A 150 -4.66 -16.01 0.08
CA VAL A 150 -3.96 -17.01 -0.72
C VAL A 150 -2.70 -16.42 -1.34
N GLY A 151 -1.82 -17.29 -1.86
CA GLY A 151 -0.57 -16.89 -2.53
C GLY A 151 0.68 -17.19 -1.70
N ASP A 152 1.68 -17.75 -2.38
CA ASP A 152 2.91 -18.25 -1.74
C ASP A 152 3.92 -17.14 -1.46
N ASP A 153 3.84 -16.03 -2.18
CA ASP A 153 4.72 -14.87 -2.06
C ASP A 153 3.92 -13.56 -2.02
N THR A 154 4.61 -12.45 -1.76
CA THR A 154 3.98 -11.11 -1.68
C THR A 154 3.51 -10.56 -3.02
N LEU A 155 3.96 -11.11 -4.16
CA LEU A 155 3.44 -10.72 -5.48
C LEU A 155 2.03 -11.23 -5.69
N THR A 156 1.78 -12.47 -5.27
CA THR A 156 0.53 -13.20 -5.46
C THR A 156 -0.39 -13.17 -4.25
N ARG A 157 0.08 -12.59 -3.13
CA ARG A 157 -0.66 -12.53 -1.87
C ARG A 157 -1.96 -11.73 -2.00
N MET A 158 -3.09 -12.41 -1.88
CA MET A 158 -4.39 -11.84 -2.20
C MET A 158 -5.51 -12.46 -1.36
N GLY A 159 -6.41 -11.62 -0.85
CA GLY A 159 -7.69 -12.05 -0.30
C GLY A 159 -8.86 -11.36 -1.01
N ARG A 160 -10.07 -11.56 -0.48
CA ARG A 160 -11.29 -10.96 -1.02
C ARG A 160 -12.04 -10.19 0.05
N ALA A 161 -12.48 -8.99 -0.32
CA ALA A 161 -13.40 -8.17 0.48
C ALA A 161 -14.60 -7.85 -0.41
N GLY A 162 -15.76 -8.46 -0.09
CA GLY A 162 -16.91 -8.49 -0.99
C GLY A 162 -16.53 -9.04 -2.37
N ARG A 163 -16.68 -8.21 -3.42
CA ARG A 163 -16.35 -8.56 -4.81
C ARG A 163 -14.98 -8.05 -5.26
N SER A 164 -14.25 -7.38 -4.39
CA SER A 164 -12.94 -6.78 -4.67
C SER A 164 -11.83 -7.77 -4.34
N ARG A 165 -10.79 -7.82 -5.18
CA ARG A 165 -9.53 -8.50 -4.83
C ARG A 165 -8.67 -7.55 -4.02
N VAL A 166 -8.15 -8.01 -2.89
CA VAL A 166 -7.28 -7.22 -2.03
C VAL A 166 -5.91 -7.85 -2.05
N TRP A 167 -4.97 -7.14 -2.65
CA TRP A 167 -3.57 -7.54 -2.77
C TRP A 167 -2.75 -6.97 -1.62
N TYR A 168 -1.73 -7.70 -1.19
CA TYR A 168 -0.83 -7.31 -0.11
C TYR A 168 0.63 -7.23 -0.60
N PRO A 169 1.02 -6.15 -1.32
CA PRO A 169 2.36 -5.98 -1.85
C PRO A 169 3.48 -6.08 -0.82
N HIS A 170 3.20 -5.74 0.44
CA HIS A 170 4.15 -5.82 1.54
C HIS A 170 3.89 -7.00 2.50
N GLY A 171 3.02 -7.95 2.13
CA GLY A 171 2.61 -9.04 3.00
C GLY A 171 1.52 -8.65 4.00
N ASP A 172 1.14 -9.59 4.87
CA ASP A 172 0.09 -9.38 5.86
C ASP A 172 0.33 -10.14 7.17
N THR A 173 -0.46 -9.79 8.17
CA THR A 173 -0.35 -10.38 9.51
C THR A 173 -0.62 -11.88 9.53
N LYS A 174 -1.49 -12.46 8.67
CA LYS A 174 -1.82 -13.91 8.65
C LYS A 174 -0.56 -14.75 8.50
N ARG A 175 0.33 -14.33 7.59
CA ARG A 175 1.65 -14.92 7.39
C ARG A 175 2.71 -13.87 7.68
N TYR A 176 3.02 -13.69 8.96
CA TYR A 176 3.96 -12.66 9.42
C TYR A 176 5.31 -12.67 8.67
N ARG A 177 5.83 -13.84 8.25
CA ARG A 177 7.07 -13.95 7.44
C ARG A 177 6.98 -13.33 6.05
N SER A 178 5.77 -12.99 5.59
CA SER A 178 5.54 -12.27 4.34
C SER A 178 5.71 -10.76 4.50
N ILE A 179 5.71 -10.23 5.73
CA ILE A 179 5.85 -8.80 6.00
C ILE A 179 7.18 -8.32 5.45
N ARG A 180 7.13 -7.33 4.55
CA ARG A 180 8.31 -6.71 3.93
C ARG A 180 8.54 -5.36 4.59
N LEU A 181 9.57 -5.31 5.42
CA LEU A 181 10.08 -4.10 6.04
C LEU A 181 11.61 -4.12 5.97
N GLY A 182 12.21 -2.94 5.89
CA GLY A 182 13.66 -2.80 5.83
C GLY A 182 14.24 -2.73 4.42
N VAL A 183 15.42 -2.12 4.36
CA VAL A 183 16.21 -1.88 3.15
C VAL A 183 16.61 -3.21 2.50
N ARG A 184 17.04 -4.20 3.28
CA ARG A 184 17.45 -5.50 2.74
C ARG A 184 16.27 -6.22 2.07
N SER A 185 15.13 -6.27 2.76
CA SER A 185 13.92 -6.95 2.27
C SER A 185 13.44 -6.32 0.97
N TYR A 186 13.46 -4.99 0.87
CA TYR A 186 13.14 -4.27 -0.36
C TYR A 186 14.15 -4.51 -1.48
N GLY A 187 15.46 -4.53 -1.19
CA GLY A 187 16.48 -4.82 -2.19
C GLY A 187 16.30 -6.19 -2.86
N VAL A 188 15.97 -7.22 -2.06
CA VAL A 188 15.63 -8.56 -2.59
C VAL A 188 14.32 -8.49 -3.40
N TYR A 189 13.34 -7.75 -2.90
CA TYR A 189 12.02 -7.67 -3.52
C TYR A 189 12.03 -7.01 -4.91
N ILE A 190 12.88 -6.01 -5.14
CA ILE A 190 13.04 -5.38 -6.46
C ILE A 190 13.37 -6.41 -7.54
N LYS A 191 14.21 -7.42 -7.25
CA LYS A 191 14.52 -8.49 -8.22
C LYS A 191 13.27 -9.31 -8.59
N GLN A 192 12.40 -9.57 -7.62
CA GLN A 192 11.14 -10.27 -7.87
C GLN A 192 10.20 -9.42 -8.73
N LEU A 193 10.12 -8.11 -8.45
CA LEU A 193 9.34 -7.17 -9.24
C LEU A 193 9.86 -7.04 -10.68
N GLU A 194 11.17 -7.03 -10.88
CA GLU A 194 11.78 -7.05 -12.21
C GLU A 194 11.38 -8.30 -13.00
N SER A 195 11.43 -9.47 -12.37
CA SER A 195 11.01 -10.73 -12.99
C SER A 195 9.52 -10.70 -13.36
N ALA A 196 8.66 -10.30 -12.42
CA ALA A 196 7.22 -10.17 -12.65
C ALA A 196 6.90 -9.15 -13.76
N TYR A 197 7.64 -8.04 -13.83
CA TYR A 197 7.48 -7.05 -14.88
C TYR A 197 7.87 -7.58 -16.27
N ARG A 198 8.94 -8.38 -16.38
CA ARG A 198 9.29 -9.07 -17.64
C ARG A 198 8.15 -9.99 -18.07
N GLY A 199 7.59 -10.77 -17.14
CA GLY A 199 6.41 -11.62 -17.37
C GLY A 199 5.19 -10.83 -17.84
N TYR A 200 4.89 -9.71 -17.19
CA TYR A 200 3.83 -8.77 -17.61
C TYR A 200 4.03 -8.30 -19.06
N ARG A 201 5.25 -7.89 -19.43
CA ARG A 201 5.55 -7.40 -20.80
C ARG A 201 5.37 -8.49 -21.85
N GLN A 202 5.79 -9.73 -21.55
CA GLN A 202 5.58 -10.88 -22.43
C GLN A 202 4.09 -11.17 -22.62
N MET A 203 3.34 -11.25 -21.52
CA MET A 203 1.89 -11.43 -21.54
C MET A 203 1.20 -10.36 -22.37
N ARG A 204 1.56 -9.08 -22.19
CA ARG A 204 0.96 -7.96 -22.93
C ARG A 204 1.22 -8.03 -24.44
N ARG A 205 2.39 -8.54 -24.85
CA ARG A 205 2.69 -8.77 -26.28
C ARG A 205 1.83 -9.88 -26.85
N ALA A 206 1.63 -10.97 -26.11
CA ALA A 206 0.83 -12.11 -26.54
C ALA A 206 -0.67 -11.78 -26.63
N THR A 207 -1.21 -11.04 -25.65
CA THR A 207 -2.65 -10.71 -25.58
C THR A 207 -3.06 -9.64 -26.59
N ARG A 208 -2.14 -8.76 -27.02
CA ARG A 208 -2.40 -7.77 -28.08
C ARG A 208 -2.97 -8.42 -29.36
N ASN A 209 -2.61 -9.66 -29.63
CA ASN A 209 -3.03 -10.38 -30.84
C ASN A 209 -4.32 -11.20 -30.65
N ARG A 210 -4.78 -11.41 -29.42
CA ARG A 210 -5.88 -12.36 -29.10
C ARG A 210 -7.17 -11.71 -28.62
N GLY A 211 -7.18 -10.41 -28.31
CA GLY A 211 -8.37 -9.68 -27.89
C GLY A 211 -8.98 -10.09 -26.53
N ALA A 212 -8.52 -11.19 -25.91
CA ALA A 212 -9.04 -11.66 -24.63
C ALA A 212 -8.55 -10.80 -23.45
N ALA A 213 -9.49 -10.34 -22.62
CA ALA A 213 -9.20 -9.68 -21.36
C ALA A 213 -8.79 -10.71 -20.31
N VAL A 214 -7.50 -10.77 -19.99
CA VAL A 214 -6.97 -11.57 -18.87
C VAL A 214 -6.89 -10.68 -17.64
N GLY A 215 -7.48 -11.11 -16.52
CA GLY A 215 -7.34 -10.42 -15.24
C GLY A 215 -5.88 -10.48 -14.72
N PRO A 216 -5.47 -9.54 -13.85
CA PRO A 216 -4.14 -9.57 -13.25
C PRO A 216 -3.92 -10.83 -12.43
N ARG A 217 -2.74 -11.43 -12.57
CA ARG A 217 -2.28 -12.63 -11.85
C ARG A 217 -1.56 -12.31 -10.53
N ASN A 218 -1.08 -11.09 -10.41
CA ASN A 218 -0.39 -10.56 -9.24
C ASN A 218 -0.70 -9.06 -9.12
N TRP A 219 -0.33 -8.47 -7.98
CA TRP A 219 -0.62 -7.05 -7.73
C TRP A 219 0.12 -6.12 -8.68
N LEU A 220 1.32 -6.49 -9.14
CA LEU A 220 2.09 -5.69 -10.08
C LEU A 220 1.33 -5.57 -11.41
N GLU A 221 0.76 -6.67 -11.92
CA GLU A 221 -0.09 -6.63 -13.10
C GLU A 221 -1.33 -5.76 -12.89
N ALA A 222 -1.96 -5.83 -11.71
CA ALA A 222 -3.09 -4.95 -11.38
C ALA A 222 -2.65 -3.47 -11.45
N ALA A 223 -1.50 -3.16 -10.84
CA ALA A 223 -0.90 -1.83 -10.83
C ALA A 223 -0.48 -1.35 -12.23
N MET A 224 -0.15 -2.25 -13.15
CA MET A 224 0.32 -1.91 -14.51
C MET A 224 -0.81 -1.81 -15.54
N LEU A 225 -1.97 -2.45 -15.30
CA LEU A 225 -3.07 -2.57 -16.27
C LEU A 225 -4.16 -1.50 -16.10
N GLN A 226 -4.39 -1.01 -14.90
CA GLN A 226 -5.51 -0.11 -14.59
C GLN A 226 -5.02 1.29 -14.23
N PRO A 227 -5.83 2.36 -14.38
CA PRO A 227 -5.59 3.62 -13.67
C PRO A 227 -5.45 3.36 -12.16
N LEU A 228 -4.64 4.17 -11.47
CA LEU A 228 -4.38 4.03 -10.03
C LEU A 228 -4.94 5.21 -9.25
N LEU A 229 -5.51 4.95 -8.09
CA LEU A 229 -5.91 5.96 -7.11
C LEU A 229 -5.25 5.64 -5.77
N PHE A 230 -4.36 6.51 -5.28
CA PHE A 230 -3.71 6.38 -3.99
C PHE A 230 -4.51 7.12 -2.92
N VAL A 231 -4.85 6.42 -1.84
CA VAL A 231 -5.68 6.93 -0.75
C VAL A 231 -5.04 6.59 0.60
N GLY A 232 -4.91 7.58 1.47
CA GLY A 232 -4.23 7.40 2.76
C GLY A 232 -2.76 6.99 2.63
N CYS A 233 -2.14 7.25 1.48
CA CYS A 233 -0.73 6.93 1.18
C CYS A 233 0.10 8.21 1.30
N GLY A 234 1.18 8.18 2.07
CA GLY A 234 2.15 9.27 2.12
C GLY A 234 3.08 9.32 0.89
N LEU A 235 3.23 8.20 0.19
CA LEU A 235 4.20 8.03 -0.91
C LEU A 235 5.59 8.51 -0.49
N SER A 236 6.07 8.07 0.67
CA SER A 236 7.38 8.51 1.17
C SER A 236 8.48 8.07 0.21
N THR A 237 9.63 8.74 0.24
CA THR A 237 10.79 8.42 -0.59
C THR A 237 11.35 7.01 -0.32
N ASP A 238 10.95 6.40 0.79
CA ASP A 238 11.44 5.09 1.24
C ASP A 238 10.59 3.92 0.73
N GLU A 239 9.46 4.19 0.08
CA GLU A 239 8.60 3.17 -0.55
C GLU A 239 9.19 2.73 -1.91
N TRP A 240 10.44 2.29 -1.91
CA TRP A 240 11.20 1.98 -3.13
C TRP A 240 10.50 0.99 -4.07
N PRO A 241 9.88 -0.12 -3.59
CA PRO A 241 9.15 -1.04 -4.47
C PRO A 241 8.00 -0.36 -5.23
N LEU A 242 7.32 0.57 -4.57
CA LEU A 242 6.21 1.31 -5.15
C LEU A 242 6.72 2.35 -6.15
N TRP A 243 7.74 3.13 -5.79
CA TRP A 243 8.38 4.09 -6.69
C TRP A 243 8.97 3.42 -7.93
N TRP A 244 9.65 2.29 -7.75
CA TRP A 244 10.13 1.48 -8.86
C TRP A 244 8.97 1.10 -9.79
N THR A 245 7.86 0.61 -9.24
CA THR A 245 6.67 0.21 -10.01
C THR A 245 6.08 1.39 -10.79
N LEU A 246 5.92 2.55 -10.13
CA LEU A 246 5.40 3.77 -10.75
C LEU A 246 6.32 4.26 -11.90
N HIS A 247 7.64 4.23 -11.71
CA HIS A 247 8.58 4.60 -12.76
C HIS A 247 8.56 3.63 -13.94
N GLN A 248 8.49 2.31 -13.69
CA GLN A 248 8.35 1.33 -14.78
C GLN A 248 7.04 1.56 -15.53
N ARG A 249 5.94 1.76 -14.82
CA ARG A 249 4.65 2.11 -15.41
C ARG A 249 4.72 3.36 -16.28
N ALA A 250 5.29 4.45 -15.77
CA ALA A 250 5.44 5.69 -16.51
C ALA A 250 6.27 5.52 -17.79
N ARG A 251 7.41 4.80 -17.71
CA ARG A 251 8.25 4.46 -18.87
C ARG A 251 7.48 3.64 -19.91
N ASP A 252 6.70 2.67 -19.47
CA ASP A 252 5.92 1.81 -20.35
C ASP A 252 4.75 2.55 -21.03
N GLN A 253 4.22 3.58 -20.37
CA GLN A 253 3.17 4.44 -20.89
C GLN A 253 3.68 5.59 -21.76
N ALA A 254 4.94 6.01 -21.59
CA ALA A 254 5.54 7.10 -22.37
C ALA A 254 5.46 6.85 -23.90
N ARG A 255 5.50 5.58 -24.30
CA ARG A 255 5.38 5.14 -25.70
C ARG A 255 3.96 5.19 -26.27
N ARG A 256 2.96 5.52 -25.46
CA ARG A 256 1.54 5.56 -25.84
C ARG A 256 1.09 7.01 -26.06
N PRO A 257 0.13 7.25 -26.97
CA PRO A 257 -0.58 8.52 -27.05
C PRO A 257 -1.14 8.92 -25.68
N ILE A 258 -1.08 10.20 -25.33
CA ILE A 258 -1.48 10.73 -24.02
C ILE A 258 -2.87 10.23 -23.60
N ARG A 259 -3.85 10.28 -24.52
CA ARG A 259 -5.23 9.80 -24.30
C ARG A 259 -5.36 8.30 -23.97
N HIS A 260 -4.33 7.50 -24.21
CA HIS A 260 -4.30 6.05 -23.93
C HIS A 260 -3.39 5.70 -22.74
N ARG A 261 -2.77 6.70 -22.09
CA ARG A 261 -2.00 6.49 -20.86
C ARG A 261 -2.98 6.28 -19.70
N SER A 262 -2.65 5.39 -18.78
CA SER A 262 -3.49 5.13 -17.62
C SER A 262 -2.98 5.99 -16.46
N PRO A 263 -3.72 7.04 -16.04
CA PRO A 263 -3.23 7.98 -15.05
C PRO A 263 -3.09 7.33 -13.67
N CYS A 264 -2.36 8.03 -12.81
CA CYS A 264 -2.19 7.72 -11.39
C CYS A 264 -2.61 8.97 -10.60
N PHE A 265 -3.53 8.82 -9.67
CA PHE A 265 -4.05 9.90 -8.85
C PHE A 265 -3.61 9.74 -7.40
N VAL A 266 -3.32 10.83 -6.71
CA VAL A 266 -2.97 10.80 -5.28
C VAL A 266 -3.91 11.73 -4.54
N LEU A 267 -4.68 11.18 -3.59
CA LEU A 267 -5.51 11.99 -2.71
C LEU A 267 -4.64 12.68 -1.67
N CYS A 268 -4.63 14.01 -1.71
CA CYS A 268 -3.87 14.87 -0.81
C CYS A 268 -4.83 15.78 -0.03
N ALA A 269 -4.51 16.04 1.22
CA ALA A 269 -5.26 16.93 2.10
C ALA A 269 -4.32 17.90 2.82
N GLY A 270 -4.87 19.03 3.29
CA GLY A 270 -4.11 20.06 4.00
C GLY A 270 -3.59 21.16 3.08
N ALA A 271 -2.84 22.12 3.63
CA ALA A 271 -2.21 23.15 2.82
C ALA A 271 -1.23 22.52 1.79
N LEU A 272 -1.17 23.07 0.58
CA LEU A 272 -0.26 22.59 -0.48
C LEU A 272 1.20 22.57 -0.01
N ASP A 273 1.57 23.47 0.90
CA ASP A 273 2.91 23.54 1.47
C ASP A 273 3.27 22.38 2.40
N HIS A 274 2.27 21.62 2.85
CA HIS A 274 2.49 20.39 3.61
C HIS A 274 2.57 19.14 2.71
N ILE A 275 2.23 19.25 1.41
CA ILE A 275 2.45 18.15 0.47
C ILE A 275 3.95 17.99 0.26
N SER A 276 4.45 16.76 0.41
CA SER A 276 5.87 16.46 0.25
C SER A 276 6.41 17.03 -1.07
N PRO A 277 7.52 17.79 -1.05
CA PRO A 277 8.03 18.48 -2.24
C PRO A 277 8.21 17.56 -3.46
N HIS A 278 8.60 16.29 -3.24
CA HIS A 278 8.81 15.34 -4.33
C HIS A 278 7.52 14.97 -5.07
N LEU A 279 6.34 15.06 -4.44
CA LEU A 279 5.06 14.79 -5.11
C LEU A 279 4.62 15.95 -6.01
N ARG A 280 5.01 17.19 -5.66
CA ARG A 280 4.60 18.40 -6.40
C ARG A 280 5.16 18.45 -7.81
N SER A 281 6.29 17.78 -8.06
CA SER A 281 6.86 17.65 -9.42
C SER A 281 6.11 16.67 -10.31
N GLY A 282 5.07 16.00 -9.80
CA GLY A 282 4.30 14.99 -10.52
C GLY A 282 5.15 13.80 -11.00
N PRO A 283 6.05 13.25 -10.16
CA PRO A 283 6.96 12.20 -10.58
C PRO A 283 6.16 11.01 -11.11
N ALA A 284 6.64 10.33 -12.14
CA ALA A 284 5.94 9.20 -12.75
C ALA A 284 4.50 9.51 -13.27
N GLY A 285 4.18 10.78 -13.54
CA GLY A 285 2.87 11.19 -14.09
C GLY A 285 1.73 11.16 -13.07
N LEU A 286 2.03 11.43 -11.80
CA LEU A 286 1.03 11.56 -10.75
C LEU A 286 0.17 12.82 -10.94
N HIS A 287 -1.13 12.67 -10.75
CA HIS A 287 -2.11 13.75 -10.67
C HIS A 287 -2.53 13.92 -9.20
N LEU A 288 -2.31 15.10 -8.63
CA LEU A 288 -2.72 15.37 -7.24
C LEU A 288 -4.20 15.74 -7.21
N LEU A 289 -4.94 15.03 -6.36
CA LEU A 289 -6.34 15.31 -6.01
C LEU A 289 -6.33 16.01 -4.66
N HIS A 290 -6.23 17.34 -4.71
CA HIS A 290 -6.11 18.16 -3.51
C HIS A 290 -7.48 18.53 -2.94
N ALA A 291 -7.58 18.53 -1.62
CA ALA A 291 -8.66 19.15 -0.86
C ALA A 291 -8.10 19.84 0.41
N PRO A 292 -8.83 20.78 1.03
CA PRO A 292 -8.29 21.56 2.15
C PRO A 292 -8.04 20.73 3.42
N SER A 293 -8.82 19.67 3.65
CA SER A 293 -8.68 18.79 4.82
C SER A 293 -8.92 17.32 4.49
N HIS A 294 -8.58 16.42 5.42
CA HIS A 294 -8.81 14.98 5.25
C HIS A 294 -10.31 14.65 5.13
N PRO A 295 -11.21 15.15 6.01
CA PRO A 295 -12.65 14.92 5.86
C PRO A 295 -13.20 15.40 4.50
N GLU A 296 -12.78 16.58 4.04
CA GLU A 296 -13.23 17.11 2.75
C GLU A 296 -12.69 16.30 1.57
N SER A 297 -11.44 15.82 1.65
CA SER A 297 -10.86 14.98 0.58
C SER A 297 -11.63 13.67 0.43
N TRP A 298 -12.08 13.07 1.54
CA TRP A 298 -12.94 11.89 1.53
C TRP A 298 -14.33 12.18 1.00
N GLN A 299 -14.97 13.27 1.44
CA GLN A 299 -16.28 13.68 0.94
C GLN A 299 -16.25 13.92 -0.58
N GLN A 300 -15.23 14.64 -1.06
CA GLN A 300 -15.04 14.91 -2.48
C GLN A 300 -14.73 13.63 -3.26
N LEU A 301 -13.95 12.71 -2.69
CA LEU A 301 -13.70 11.40 -3.29
C LEU A 301 -14.99 10.60 -3.47
N THR A 302 -15.80 10.44 -2.40
CA THR A 302 -17.06 9.70 -2.48
C THR A 302 -18.00 10.30 -3.52
N LYS A 303 -18.14 11.64 -3.52
CA LYS A 303 -18.91 12.38 -4.53
C LYS A 303 -18.39 12.12 -5.96
N THR A 304 -17.08 12.16 -6.16
CA THR A 304 -16.46 11.95 -7.49
C THR A 304 -16.63 10.53 -7.99
N LEU A 305 -16.62 9.56 -7.08
CA LEU A 305 -16.89 8.17 -7.43
C LEU A 305 -18.39 7.94 -7.66
N GLY A 306 -19.28 8.79 -7.18
CA GLY A 306 -20.74 8.60 -7.29
C GLY A 306 -21.25 7.57 -6.27
N GLY A 307 -20.68 7.61 -5.06
CA GLY A 307 -21.30 7.04 -3.87
C GLY A 307 -22.05 8.09 -3.07
#